data_AF-A0A242C5W2-F1
#
_entry.id   AF-A0A242C5W2-F1
#
_cell.length_a   1.000
_cell.length_b   1.000
_cell.length_c   1.000
_cell.angle_alpha   90.00
_cell.angle_beta   90.00
_cell.angle_gamma   90.00
#
_symmetry.space_group_name_H-M   'P 1'
#
loop_
_entity.id
_entity.type
_entity.pdbx_description
1 polymer ?
#
loop_
_entity_poly.entity_id
_entity_poly.type
_entity_poly.pdbx_seq_one_letter_code
_entity_poly.pdbx_strand_id
1 'polypeptide(L)'
;MEIKNNHFNNSPFIFGSNNRVSYLSADDSIDWDKFYTEIKATLTKLPQDSQEFQACTELLVETSSKNQSRVTELLKKYLPEFTSDVFSNFASTFLSDLVWKMLGNR
;
A
#
# COMPACT_ATOMS: atom_id res chain seq x y z
N MET A 1 -33.41 37.50 18.42
CA MET A 1 -32.65 37.72 17.17
C MET A 1 -31.77 36.49 17.01
N GLU A 2 -32.26 35.52 16.25
CA GLU A 2 -31.68 34.18 16.16
C GLU A 2 -30.80 34.09 14.90
N ILE A 3 -29.54 33.73 15.10
CA ILE A 3 -28.62 33.43 14.01
C ILE A 3 -28.75 31.93 13.71
N LYS A 4 -29.28 31.61 12.52
CA LYS A 4 -29.29 30.26 11.94
C LYS A 4 -27.85 29.84 11.64
N ASN A 5 -27.35 28.82 12.32
CA ASN A 5 -26.15 28.10 11.89
C ASN A 5 -26.53 26.67 11.50
N ASN A 6 -26.06 26.31 10.31
CA ASN A 6 -26.42 25.11 9.58
C ASN A 6 -26.07 23.82 10.34
N HIS A 7 -26.90 22.82 10.07
CA HIS A 7 -26.75 21.41 10.42
C HIS A 7 -25.30 20.90 10.32
N PHE A 8 -24.69 20.57 11.46
CA PHE A 8 -23.63 19.56 11.52
C PHE A 8 -24.31 18.20 11.62
N ASN A 9 -24.44 17.52 10.48
CA ASN A 9 -25.02 16.19 10.40
C ASN A 9 -23.89 15.14 10.51
N ASN A 10 -24.04 14.23 11.48
CA ASN A 10 -23.31 12.98 11.70
C ASN A 10 -21.83 13.02 12.10
N SER A 11 -21.58 13.16 13.41
CA SER A 11 -20.43 12.52 14.07
C SER A 11 -20.90 11.25 14.79
N PRO A 12 -20.28 10.08 14.59
CA PRO A 12 -20.27 9.04 15.60
C PRO A 12 -19.00 9.21 16.44
N PHE A 13 -19.16 9.75 17.65
CA PHE A 13 -18.20 9.50 18.73
C PHE A 13 -18.29 8.01 19.08
N ILE A 14 -17.24 7.23 18.74
CA ILE A 14 -17.09 5.85 19.19
C ILE A 14 -15.75 5.72 19.91
N PHE A 15 -15.81 5.71 21.25
CA PHE A 15 -14.79 5.06 22.08
C PHE A 15 -15.09 3.55 22.04
N GLY A 16 -14.22 2.78 21.41
CA GLY A 16 -14.37 1.33 21.28
C GLY A 16 -13.22 0.73 20.47
N SER A 17 -12.52 -0.22 21.06
CA SER A 17 -11.35 -0.93 20.53
C SER A 17 -11.62 -1.55 19.15
N ASN A 18 -10.64 -1.44 18.25
CA ASN A 18 -10.57 -2.08 16.91
C ASN A 18 -11.42 -1.49 15.78
N ASN A 19 -11.64 -0.18 15.74
CA ASN A 19 -12.08 0.48 14.51
C ASN A 19 -10.92 0.57 13.50
N ARG A 20 -10.73 -0.49 12.71
CA ARG A 20 -10.03 -0.42 11.43
C ARG A 20 -10.88 0.48 10.53
N VAL A 21 -10.50 1.75 10.43
CA VAL A 21 -11.10 2.70 9.50
C VAL A 21 -10.74 2.23 8.10
N SER A 22 -11.63 1.46 7.49
CA SER A 22 -11.55 1.12 6.08
C SER A 22 -11.97 2.35 5.28
N TYR A 23 -11.01 3.22 4.97
CA TYR A 23 -11.14 4.14 3.84
C TYR A 23 -11.05 3.33 2.54
N LEU A 24 -12.10 2.55 2.26
CA LEU A 24 -12.35 1.99 0.94
C LEU A 24 -13.54 2.77 0.38
N SER A 25 -13.29 4.03 0.05
CA SER A 25 -14.08 4.74 -0.95
C SER A 25 -14.04 3.92 -2.24
N ALA A 26 -15.21 3.74 -2.83
CA ALA A 26 -15.53 2.72 -3.82
C ALA A 26 -14.89 2.89 -5.23
N ASP A 27 -13.67 3.44 -5.33
CA ASP A 27 -12.97 3.71 -6.58
C ASP A 27 -11.47 3.27 -6.61
N ASP A 28 -10.97 2.64 -5.54
CA ASP A 28 -9.56 2.23 -5.41
C ASP A 28 -9.39 0.71 -5.29
N SER A 29 -9.92 -0.04 -6.26
CA SER A 29 -9.55 -1.45 -6.37
C SER A 29 -8.09 -1.54 -6.83
N ILE A 30 -7.24 -2.21 -6.04
CA ILE A 30 -5.87 -2.52 -6.45
C ILE A 30 -5.98 -3.41 -7.71
N ASP A 31 -5.38 -2.96 -8.81
CA ASP A 31 -5.15 -3.81 -9.98
C ASP A 31 -4.06 -4.84 -9.63
N TRP A 32 -4.49 -5.95 -9.03
CA TRP A 32 -3.62 -7.01 -8.54
C TRP A 32 -2.78 -7.65 -9.64
N ASP A 33 -3.33 -7.77 -10.85
CA ASP A 33 -2.65 -8.40 -11.97
C ASP A 33 -1.54 -7.50 -12.52
N LYS A 34 -1.79 -6.19 -12.61
CA LYS A 34 -0.76 -5.20 -12.91
C LYS A 34 0.29 -5.13 -11.79
N PHE A 35 -0.13 -5.11 -10.52
CA PHE A 35 0.78 -5.07 -9.38
C PHE A 35 1.72 -6.28 -9.37
N TYR A 36 1.19 -7.49 -9.56
CA TYR A 36 1.99 -8.71 -9.67
C TYR A 36 3.00 -8.65 -10.82
N THR A 37 2.55 -8.19 -11.99
CA THR A 37 3.40 -8.09 -13.19
C THR A 37 4.56 -7.12 -12.98
N GLU A 38 4.29 -5.99 -12.34
CA GLU A 38 5.29 -4.95 -12.07
C GLU A 38 6.31 -5.39 -11.02
N ILE A 39 5.89 -6.10 -9.96
CA ILE A 39 6.82 -6.72 -9.00
C ILE A 39 7.72 -7.73 -9.73
N LYS A 40 7.13 -8.59 -10.57
CA LYS A 40 7.89 -9.59 -11.33
C LYS A 40 8.90 -8.93 -12.27
N ALA A 41 8.52 -7.86 -12.97
CA ALA A 41 9.43 -7.10 -13.80
C ALA A 41 10.57 -6.46 -12.99
N THR A 42 10.27 -5.92 -11.81
CA THR A 42 11.27 -5.33 -10.91
C THR A 42 12.26 -6.38 -10.40
N LEU A 43 11.78 -7.57 -10.03
CA LEU A 43 12.64 -8.70 -9.63
C LEU A 43 13.66 -9.10 -10.69
N THR A 44 13.32 -9.02 -11.98
CA THR A 44 14.29 -9.35 -13.05
C THR A 44 15.44 -8.35 -13.18
N LYS A 45 15.31 -7.17 -12.56
CA LYS A 45 16.30 -6.08 -12.63
C LYS A 45 17.08 -5.90 -11.34
N LEU A 46 16.55 -6.36 -10.21
CA LEU A 46 17.19 -6.25 -8.91
C LEU A 46 18.38 -7.22 -8.79
N PRO A 47 19.47 -6.83 -8.09
CA PRO A 47 20.55 -7.74 -7.75
C PRO A 47 20.03 -8.91 -6.90
N GLN A 48 20.34 -10.15 -7.26
CA GLN A 48 19.77 -11.34 -6.61
C GLN A 48 20.18 -11.52 -5.15
N ASP A 49 21.29 -10.91 -4.74
CA ASP A 49 21.84 -10.90 -3.39
C ASP A 49 21.34 -9.73 -2.54
N SER A 50 20.50 -8.85 -3.08
CA SER A 50 19.96 -7.68 -2.37
C SER A 50 18.78 -8.00 -1.47
N GLN A 51 18.61 -7.19 -0.41
CA GLN A 51 17.45 -7.30 0.49
C GLN A 51 16.15 -6.89 -0.22
N GLU A 52 16.23 -5.96 -1.18
CA GLU A 52 15.12 -5.57 -2.04
C GLU A 52 14.62 -6.74 -2.89
N PHE A 53 15.52 -7.58 -3.40
CA PHE A 53 15.15 -8.78 -4.15
C PHE A 53 14.39 -9.76 -3.26
N GLN A 54 14.85 -9.98 -2.03
CA GLN A 54 14.13 -10.83 -1.07
C GLN A 54 12.76 -10.24 -0.72
N ALA A 55 12.69 -8.95 -0.40
CA ALA A 55 11.44 -8.26 -0.06
C ALA A 55 10.43 -8.32 -1.23
N CYS A 56 10.86 -8.08 -2.46
CA CYS A 56 10.02 -8.18 -3.65
C CYS A 56 9.56 -9.62 -3.92
N THR A 57 10.38 -10.63 -3.59
CA THR A 57 10.02 -12.03 -3.75
C THR A 57 8.89 -12.43 -2.80
N GLU A 58 9.00 -12.03 -1.52
CA GLU A 58 7.91 -12.29 -0.56
C GLU A 58 6.65 -11.48 -0.90
N LEU A 59 6.81 -10.23 -1.35
CA LEU A 59 5.69 -9.39 -1.82
C LEU A 59 4.97 -10.03 -3.01
N LEU A 60 5.69 -10.64 -3.95
CA LEU A 60 5.11 -11.31 -5.11
C LEU A 60 4.19 -12.46 -4.71
N VAL A 61 4.58 -13.25 -3.70
CA VAL A 61 3.78 -14.36 -3.17
C VAL A 61 2.47 -13.83 -2.59
N GLU A 62 2.52 -12.81 -1.75
CA GLU A 62 1.32 -12.25 -1.11
C GLU A 62 0.44 -11.44 -2.09
N THR A 63 1.03 -10.89 -3.16
CA THR A 63 0.27 -10.26 -4.24
C THR A 63 -0.51 -11.30 -5.06
N SER A 64 0.07 -12.48 -5.26
CA SER A 64 -0.63 -13.59 -5.96
C SER A 64 -1.84 -14.12 -5.20
N SER A 65 -1.81 -14.07 -3.86
CA SER A 65 -2.94 -14.43 -3.00
C SER A 65 -3.98 -13.30 -2.86
N LYS A 66 -3.72 -12.14 -3.48
CA LYS A 66 -4.53 -10.90 -3.40
C LYS A 66 -4.85 -10.50 -1.96
N ASN A 67 -3.93 -10.79 -1.03
CA ASN A 67 -4.14 -10.55 0.40
C ASN A 67 -3.60 -9.17 0.81
N GLN A 68 -4.46 -8.15 0.72
CA GLN A 68 -4.08 -6.77 1.03
C GLN A 68 -3.51 -6.56 2.44
N SER A 69 -4.03 -7.26 3.45
CA SER A 69 -3.54 -7.12 4.84
C SER A 69 -2.09 -7.57 4.93
N ARG A 70 -1.79 -8.75 4.39
CA ARG A 70 -0.43 -9.31 4.39
C ARG A 70 0.52 -8.50 3.53
N VAL A 71 0.08 -8.06 2.36
CA VAL A 71 0.85 -7.13 1.52
C VAL A 71 1.24 -5.89 2.31
N THR A 72 0.29 -5.25 3.00
CA THR A 72 0.56 -4.03 3.78
C THR A 72 1.51 -4.30 4.95
N GLU A 73 1.34 -5.42 5.66
CA GLU A 73 2.26 -5.85 6.73
C GLU A 73 3.67 -6.06 6.21
N LEU A 74 3.80 -6.67 5.02
CA LEU A 74 5.08 -6.95 4.39
C LEU A 74 5.78 -5.67 3.91
N LEU A 75 5.02 -4.75 3.30
CA LEU A 75 5.53 -3.43 2.92
C LEU A 75 6.06 -2.66 4.14
N LYS A 76 5.39 -2.77 5.30
CA LYS A 76 5.86 -2.15 6.55
C LYS A 76 7.08 -2.85 7.14
N LYS A 77 7.12 -4.19 7.07
CA LYS A 77 8.25 -5.00 7.53
C LYS A 77 9.54 -4.66 6.77
N TYR A 78 9.43 -4.50 5.45
CA TYR A 78 10.53 -4.16 4.55
C TYR A 78 10.47 -2.71 4.07
N LEU A 79 10.05 -1.80 4.96
CA LEU A 79 9.92 -0.39 4.63
C LEU A 79 11.24 0.22 4.13
N PRO A 80 12.42 -0.03 4.75
CA PRO A 80 13.69 0.48 4.25
C PRO A 80 13.98 0.05 2.81
N GLU A 81 13.69 -1.20 2.46
CA GLU A 81 13.94 -1.77 1.15
C GLU A 81 12.99 -1.19 0.09
N PHE A 82 11.70 -1.04 0.41
CA PHE A 82 10.73 -0.44 -0.53
C PHE A 82 10.83 1.08 -0.66
N THR A 83 11.58 1.73 0.21
CA THR A 83 11.89 3.16 0.15
C THR A 83 13.33 3.44 -0.26
N SER A 84 14.11 2.40 -0.58
CA SER A 84 15.50 2.53 -0.98
C SER A 84 15.65 3.08 -2.40
N ASP A 85 16.76 3.77 -2.65
CA ASP A 85 17.11 4.23 -3.99
C ASP A 85 17.23 3.03 -4.95
N VAL A 86 17.72 1.89 -4.47
CA VAL A 86 17.83 0.65 -5.27
C VAL A 86 16.46 0.23 -5.77
N PHE A 87 15.47 0.09 -4.89
CA PHE A 87 14.12 -0.26 -5.32
C PHE A 87 13.53 0.80 -6.26
N SER A 88 13.61 2.09 -5.92
CA SER A 88 13.03 3.16 -6.73
C SER A 88 13.66 3.31 -8.13
N ASN A 89 14.93 2.93 -8.30
CA ASN A 89 15.63 2.98 -9.58
C ASN A 89 15.16 1.89 -10.55
N PHE A 90 14.65 0.76 -10.04
CA PHE A 90 14.23 -0.38 -10.86
C PHE A 90 12.71 -0.53 -10.95
N ALA A 91 11.99 -0.11 -9.91
CA ALA A 91 10.54 -0.09 -9.87
C ALA A 91 9.97 0.88 -10.91
N SER A 92 8.81 0.54 -11.46
CA SER A 92 8.06 1.49 -12.27
C SER A 92 7.41 2.55 -11.40
N THR A 93 7.09 3.71 -11.99
CA THR A 93 6.35 4.78 -11.31
C THR A 93 5.04 4.26 -10.71
N PHE A 94 4.33 3.39 -11.44
CA PHE A 94 3.11 2.77 -10.93
C PHE A 94 3.37 1.94 -9.67
N LEU A 95 4.41 1.09 -9.68
CA LEU A 95 4.73 0.24 -8.54
C LEU A 95 5.14 1.07 -7.32
N SER A 96 6.01 2.06 -7.51
CA SER A 96 6.43 2.97 -6.44
C SER A 96 5.25 3.74 -5.85
N ASP A 97 4.43 4.37 -6.69
CA ASP A 97 3.27 5.14 -6.23
C ASP A 97 2.25 4.27 -5.49
N LEU A 98 2.00 3.04 -5.98
CA LEU A 98 1.09 2.10 -5.32
C LEU A 98 1.63 1.66 -3.96
N VAL A 99 2.93 1.35 -3.86
CA VAL A 99 3.58 1.00 -2.59
C VAL A 99 3.49 2.16 -1.60
N TRP A 100 3.81 3.38 -2.02
CA TRP A 100 3.68 4.58 -1.19
C TRP A 100 2.24 4.83 -0.73
N LYS A 101 1.27 4.63 -1.61
CA LYS A 101 -0.17 4.71 -1.28
C LYS A 101 -0.56 3.67 -0.23
N MET A 102 -0.13 2.41 -0.38
CA MET A 102 -0.42 1.35 0.59
C MET A 102 0.25 1.58 1.95
N LEU A 103 1.41 2.25 1.98
CA LEU A 103 2.10 2.64 3.20
C LEU A 103 1.47 3.86 3.90
N GLY A 104 0.51 4.54 3.25
CA GLY A 104 -0.16 5.72 3.79
C GLY A 104 0.69 7.00 3.72
N ASN A 105 1.65 7.04 2.79
CA ASN A 105 2.65 8.11 2.68
C ASN A 105 2.36 9.09 1.52
N ARG A 106 1.17 9.04 0.91
CA ARG A 106 0.65 10.06 -0.03
C ARG A 106 -0.86 10.00 -0.12
#